data_AF-A0A2S5TFS3-F1
#
_entry.id   AF-A0A2S5TFS3-F1
#
_cell.length_a   1.000
_cell.length_b   1.000
_cell.length_c   1.000
_cell.angle_alpha   90.00
_cell.angle_beta   90.00
_cell.angle_gamma   90.00
#
_symmetry.space_group_name_H-M   'P 1'
#
loop_
_entity.id
_entity.type
_entity.pdbx_description
1 polymer ?
#
loop_
_entity_poly.entity_id
_entity_poly.type
_entity_poly.pdbx_seq_one_letter_code
_entity_poly.pdbx_strand_id
1 'polypeptide(L)'
;MELLSQLFPLAPRGLLNALLLFLPPLLILFHPSARWWSRLLWLAATQLCWLFVGLYAWVRLQRYLGDPQMAEFPLADAIGWWSFVFPWMVYLVFRATHPPRGRGDAAPRS
;
A
#
# COMPACT_ATOMS: atom_id res chain seq x y z
N MET A 1 32.44 -15.32 3.40
CA MET A 1 31.87 -13.97 3.16
C MET A 1 31.31 -13.79 1.75
N GLU A 2 31.61 -14.67 0.77
CA GLU A 2 31.11 -14.57 -0.61
C GLU A 2 29.64 -15.00 -0.84
N LEU A 3 29.03 -15.72 0.12
CA LEU A 3 27.62 -16.12 0.06
C LEU A 3 26.64 -14.96 0.32
N LEU A 4 27.05 -13.97 1.13
CA LEU A 4 26.23 -12.79 1.40
C LEU A 4 26.20 -11.83 0.20
N SER A 5 27.29 -11.68 -0.54
CA SER A 5 27.34 -10.83 -1.74
C SER A 5 26.53 -11.39 -2.92
N GLN A 6 26.27 -12.69 -2.96
CA GLN A 6 25.40 -13.33 -3.96
C GLN A 6 23.90 -13.29 -3.65
N LEU A 7 23.52 -12.98 -2.40
CA LEU A 7 22.12 -12.75 -2.02
C LEU A 7 21.67 -11.30 -2.27
N PHE A 8 22.61 -10.39 -2.52
CA PHE A 8 22.35 -9.00 -2.88
C PHE A 8 22.79 -8.57 -4.30
N PRO A 9 22.62 -9.34 -5.40
CA PRO A 9 23.00 -8.82 -6.71
C PRO A 9 22.05 -7.73 -7.24
N LEU A 10 20.92 -7.42 -6.57
CA LEU A 10 19.80 -6.65 -7.16
C LEU A 10 19.05 -5.71 -6.18
N ALA A 11 19.69 -5.25 -5.10
CA ALA A 11 19.00 -4.59 -3.98
C ALA A 11 18.28 -3.23 -4.22
N PRO A 12 18.65 -2.32 -5.16
CA PRO A 12 18.04 -0.99 -5.19
C PRO A 12 16.56 -1.02 -5.62
N ARG A 13 16.18 -1.93 -6.51
CA ARG A 13 14.78 -2.07 -6.96
C ARG A 13 13.89 -2.70 -5.90
N GLY A 14 14.39 -3.71 -5.18
CA GLY A 14 13.69 -4.32 -4.05
C GLY A 14 13.48 -3.34 -2.89
N LEU A 15 14.51 -2.54 -2.58
CA LEU A 15 14.42 -1.47 -1.58
C LEU A 15 13.41 -0.40 -1.99
N LEU A 16 13.43 0.04 -3.25
CA LEU A 16 12.45 1.00 -3.78
C LEU A 16 11.02 0.47 -3.67
N ASN A 17 10.78 -0.80 -4.03
CA ASN A 17 9.45 -1.41 -3.94
C ASN A 17 8.98 -1.51 -2.49
N ALA A 18 9.86 -1.92 -1.56
CA ALA A 18 9.54 -1.93 -0.14
C ALA A 18 9.21 -0.52 0.36
N LEU A 19 10.01 0.48 0.00
CA LEU A 19 9.73 1.88 0.34
C LEU A 19 8.37 2.32 -0.21
N LEU A 20 8.06 2.07 -1.47
CA LEU A 20 6.77 2.47 -2.07
C LEU A 20 5.56 1.84 -1.38
N LEU A 21 5.71 0.61 -0.88
CA LEU A 21 4.65 -0.11 -0.18
C LEU A 21 4.48 0.34 1.28
N PHE A 22 5.58 0.53 2.00
CA PHE A 22 5.57 0.83 3.44
C PHE A 22 5.54 2.33 3.76
N LEU A 23 5.88 3.20 2.81
CA LEU A 23 5.90 4.63 3.05
C LEU A 23 4.50 5.21 3.37
N PRO A 24 3.41 4.88 2.65
CA PRO A 24 2.08 5.40 2.97
C PRO A 24 1.60 5.10 4.41
N PRO A 25 1.66 3.85 4.92
CA PRO A 25 1.27 3.58 6.31
C PRO A 25 2.19 4.27 7.32
N LEU A 26 3.49 4.41 7.02
CA LEU A 26 4.40 5.18 7.88
C LEU A 26 4.01 6.67 7.94
N LEU A 27 3.69 7.28 6.80
CA LEU A 27 3.24 8.68 6.73
C LEU A 27 1.94 8.90 7.51
N ILE A 28 1.02 7.93 7.52
CA ILE A 28 -0.21 7.98 8.32
C ILE A 28 0.13 7.89 9.82
N LEU A 29 1.02 6.98 10.22
CA LEU A 29 1.38 6.74 11.62
C LEU A 29 2.01 7.98 12.28
N PHE A 30 2.91 8.65 11.56
CA PHE A 30 3.63 9.83 12.03
C PHE A 30 2.86 11.14 11.84
N HIS A 31 1.61 11.12 11.35
CA HIS A 31 0.86 12.34 11.09
C HIS A 31 0.38 13.02 12.39
N PRO A 32 0.88 14.23 12.73
CA PRO A 32 0.69 14.81 14.06
C PRO A 32 -0.73 15.34 14.32
N SER A 33 -1.50 15.68 13.29
CA SER A 33 -2.85 16.24 13.45
C SER A 33 -3.94 15.18 13.67
N ALA A 34 -3.67 13.92 13.32
CA ALA A 34 -4.63 12.84 13.44
C ALA A 34 -4.62 12.24 14.85
N ARG A 35 -5.79 11.93 15.40
CA ARG A 35 -5.92 11.17 16.66
C ARG A 35 -5.42 9.73 16.47
N TRP A 36 -4.85 9.13 17.50
CA TRP A 36 -4.22 7.79 17.43
C TRP A 36 -5.15 6.70 16.86
N TRP A 37 -6.41 6.66 17.30
CA TRP A 37 -7.43 5.72 16.82
C TRP A 37 -7.76 5.86 15.31
N SER A 38 -7.70 7.09 14.78
CA SER A 38 -7.91 7.40 13.37
C SER A 38 -6.72 6.87 12.58
N ARG A 39 -5.49 7.11 13.06
CA ARG A 39 -4.28 6.57 12.42
C ARG A 39 -4.33 5.06 12.29
N LEU A 40 -4.77 4.33 13.32
CA LEU A 40 -4.92 2.87 13.28
C LEU A 40 -5.97 2.43 12.25
N LEU A 41 -7.11 3.11 12.18
CA LEU A 41 -8.16 2.83 11.19
C LEU A 41 -7.65 3.04 9.75
N TRP A 42 -6.95 4.15 9.51
CA TRP A 42 -6.36 4.46 8.21
C TRP A 42 -5.20 3.52 7.86
N LEU A 43 -4.41 3.09 8.84
CA LEU A 43 -3.37 2.09 8.67
C LEU A 43 -4.00 0.75 8.27
N ALA A 44 -5.05 0.30 8.95
CA ALA A 44 -5.79 -0.91 8.57
C ALA A 44 -6.38 -0.80 7.16
N ALA A 45 -6.88 0.38 6.78
CA ALA A 45 -7.38 0.63 5.43
C ALA A 45 -6.29 0.43 4.36
N THR A 46 -5.03 0.80 4.61
CA THR A 46 -3.94 0.53 3.64
C THR A 46 -3.70 -0.97 3.38
N GLN A 47 -4.10 -1.85 4.31
CA GLN A 47 -3.90 -3.30 4.20
C GLN A 47 -5.06 -4.03 3.52
N LEU A 48 -6.20 -3.34 3.28
CA LEU A 48 -7.37 -3.94 2.63
C LEU A 48 -7.08 -4.47 1.22
N CYS A 49 -6.12 -3.87 0.50
CA CYS A 49 -5.69 -4.40 -0.80
C CYS A 49 -5.13 -5.82 -0.68
N TRP A 50 -4.38 -6.13 0.38
CA TRP A 50 -3.86 -7.49 0.62
C TRP A 50 -4.95 -8.48 0.95
N LEU A 51 -5.98 -8.06 1.69
CA LEU A 51 -7.17 -8.88 1.93
C LEU A 51 -7.86 -9.24 0.61
N PHE A 52 -8.03 -8.26 -0.28
CA PHE A 52 -8.59 -8.49 -1.61
C PHE A 52 -7.73 -9.44 -2.44
N VAL A 53 -6.41 -9.25 -2.46
CA VAL A 53 -5.46 -10.14 -3.15
C VAL A 53 -5.56 -11.56 -2.60
N GLY A 54 -5.63 -11.72 -1.28
CA GLY A 54 -5.77 -13.02 -0.62
C GLY A 54 -7.09 -13.71 -0.94
N LEU A 55 -8.21 -12.98 -0.90
CA LEU A 55 -9.53 -13.49 -1.28
C LEU A 55 -9.57 -13.88 -2.76
N TYR A 56 -8.99 -13.07 -3.63
CA TYR A 56 -8.89 -13.38 -5.05
C TYR A 56 -8.06 -14.64 -5.30
N ALA A 57 -6.89 -14.75 -4.67
CA ALA A 57 -6.02 -15.93 -4.76
C ALA A 57 -6.74 -17.18 -4.23
N TRP A 58 -7.50 -17.05 -3.14
CA TRP A 58 -8.30 -18.12 -2.57
C TRP A 58 -9.40 -18.59 -3.54
N VAL A 59 -10.20 -17.67 -4.08
CA VAL A 59 -11.26 -17.99 -5.06
C VAL A 59 -10.66 -18.63 -6.31
N ARG A 60 -9.51 -18.13 -6.78
CA ARG A 60 -8.78 -18.72 -7.91
C ARG A 60 -8.35 -20.14 -7.61
N LEU A 61 -7.76 -20.38 -6.44
CA LEU A 61 -7.34 -21.72 -6.03
C LEU A 61 -8.54 -22.67 -6.06
N GLN A 62 -9.65 -22.28 -5.43
CA GLN A 62 -10.87 -23.10 -5.41
C GLN A 62 -11.45 -23.37 -6.82
N ARG A 63 -11.36 -22.41 -7.74
CA ARG A 63 -12.00 -22.49 -9.07
C ARG A 63 -11.15 -23.14 -10.16
N TYR A 64 -9.82 -23.08 -10.05
CA TYR A 64 -8.88 -23.52 -11.10
C TYR A 64 -7.90 -24.60 -10.62
N LEU A 65 -8.27 -25.34 -9.58
CA LEU A 65 -7.47 -26.43 -8.99
C LEU A 65 -7.05 -27.56 -9.97
N GLY A 66 -7.56 -27.58 -11.21
CA GLY A 66 -7.30 -28.64 -12.19
C GLY A 66 -6.73 -28.21 -13.54
N ASP A 67 -6.59 -26.91 -13.84
CA ASP A 67 -6.16 -26.48 -15.17
C ASP A 67 -5.17 -25.30 -15.13
N PRO A 68 -3.85 -25.56 -15.19
CA PRO A 68 -2.81 -24.54 -15.08
C PRO A 68 -2.73 -23.60 -16.31
N GLN A 69 -3.35 -23.94 -17.44
CA GLN A 69 -3.31 -23.10 -18.66
C GLN A 69 -4.37 -21.99 -18.68
N MET A 70 -5.51 -22.16 -18.00
CA MET A 70 -6.49 -21.05 -17.83
C MET A 70 -6.05 -20.00 -16.80
N ALA A 71 -4.90 -20.21 -16.18
CA ALA A 71 -4.34 -19.39 -15.13
C ALA A 71 -3.50 -18.20 -15.67
N GLU A 72 -3.33 -18.09 -16.99
CA GLU A 72 -2.56 -17.07 -17.73
C GLU A 72 -3.26 -15.70 -17.88
N PHE A 73 -4.06 -15.29 -16.88
CA PHE A 73 -4.39 -13.86 -16.76
C PHE A 73 -3.19 -13.14 -16.12
N PRO A 74 -2.88 -11.88 -16.49
CA PRO A 74 -1.78 -11.10 -15.91
C PRO A 74 -2.15 -10.63 -14.49
N LEU A 75 -2.36 -11.61 -13.61
CA LEU A 75 -2.72 -11.41 -12.22
C LEU A 75 -1.55 -10.77 -11.47
N ALA A 76 -0.32 -11.09 -11.84
CA ALA A 76 0.88 -10.46 -11.29
C ALA A 76 0.89 -8.94 -11.56
N ASP A 77 0.50 -8.52 -12.76
CA ASP A 77 0.48 -7.10 -13.12
C ASP A 77 -0.68 -6.36 -12.43
N ALA A 78 -1.86 -6.99 -12.37
CA ALA A 78 -3.00 -6.42 -11.64
C ALA A 78 -2.71 -6.32 -10.13
N ILE A 79 -2.18 -7.37 -9.50
CA ILE A 79 -1.78 -7.36 -8.09
C ILE A 79 -0.71 -6.29 -7.85
N GLY A 80 0.29 -6.18 -8.73
CA GLY A 80 1.32 -5.14 -8.63
C GLY A 80 0.69 -3.75 -8.57
N TRP A 81 -0.16 -3.40 -9.54
CA TRP A 81 -0.83 -2.11 -9.58
C TRP A 81 -1.67 -1.82 -8.34
N TRP A 82 -2.48 -2.78 -7.89
CA TRP A 82 -3.33 -2.61 -6.71
C TRP A 82 -2.52 -2.50 -5.42
N SER A 83 -1.49 -3.31 -5.23
CA SER A 83 -0.64 -3.28 -4.04
C SER A 83 0.17 -2.00 -3.94
N PHE A 84 0.59 -1.40 -5.06
CA PHE A 84 1.32 -0.13 -5.04
C PHE A 84 0.39 1.08 -5.01
N VAL A 85 -0.65 1.18 -5.83
CA VAL A 85 -1.45 2.41 -5.94
C VAL A 85 -2.41 2.58 -4.76
N PHE A 86 -3.00 1.49 -4.26
CA PHE A 86 -4.06 1.57 -3.26
C PHE A 86 -3.60 2.20 -1.93
N PRO A 87 -2.46 1.81 -1.33
CA PRO A 87 -1.98 2.45 -0.09
C PRO A 87 -1.74 3.95 -0.25
N TRP A 88 -1.28 4.39 -1.43
CA TRP A 88 -1.10 5.80 -1.74
C TRP A 88 -2.43 6.55 -1.89
N MET A 89 -3.44 5.97 -2.54
CA MET A 89 -4.77 6.57 -2.60
C MET A 89 -5.36 6.75 -1.19
N VAL A 90 -5.24 5.73 -0.32
CA VAL A 90 -5.67 5.82 1.09
C VAL A 90 -4.94 6.96 1.80
N TYR A 91 -3.62 7.08 1.62
CA TYR A 91 -2.85 8.19 2.18
C TYR A 91 -3.30 9.57 1.67
N LEU A 92 -3.59 9.70 0.38
CA LEU A 92 -4.05 10.97 -0.20
C LEU A 92 -5.41 11.39 0.38
N VAL A 93 -6.34 10.45 0.54
CA VAL A 93 -7.64 10.72 1.20
C VAL A 93 -7.45 11.05 2.68
N PHE A 94 -6.58 10.32 3.38
CA PHE A 94 -6.22 10.64 4.76
C PHE A 94 -5.67 12.06 4.90
N ARG A 95 -4.76 12.47 4.01
CA ARG A 95 -4.18 13.81 3.98
C ARG A 95 -5.22 14.89 3.69
N ALA A 96 -6.14 14.63 2.77
CA ALA A 96 -7.22 15.56 2.43
C ALA A 96 -8.18 15.78 3.62
N THR A 97 -8.42 14.72 4.41
CA THR A 97 -9.28 14.78 5.61
C THR A 97 -8.57 15.34 6.85
N HIS A 98 -7.24 15.38 6.85
CA HIS A 98 -6.43 15.88 7.96
C HIS A 98 -5.46 16.98 7.49
N PRO A 99 -5.95 18.15 7.04
CA PRO A 99 -5.08 19.21 6.56
C PRO A 99 -4.08 19.67 7.64
N PRO A 100 -2.88 20.09 7.25
CA PRO A 100 -1.91 20.65 8.18
C PRO A 100 -2.49 21.90 8.86
N ARG A 101 -2.25 22.05 10.16
CA ARG A 101 -2.82 23.09 11.03
C ARG A 101 -2.53 24.55 10.62
N GLY A 102 -1.80 24.81 9.53
CA GLY A 102 -1.45 26.15 9.05
C GLY A 102 -2.21 26.67 7.83
N ARG A 103 -3.23 25.95 7.32
CA ARG A 103 -3.96 26.36 6.09
C ARG A 103 -5.29 27.08 6.35
N GLY A 104 -5.63 27.35 7.61
CA GLY A 104 -6.95 27.88 8.03
C GLY A 104 -7.00 29.38 8.36
N ASP A 105 -5.86 30.07 8.47
CA ASP A 105 -5.85 31.48 8.94
C ASP A 105 -5.92 32.51 7.79
N ALA A 106 -6.05 32.05 6.54
CA ALA A 106 -6.36 32.92 5.41
C ALA A 106 -7.90 33.05 5.23
N ALA A 107 -8.59 33.44 6.30
CA ALA A 107 -9.92 34.02 6.13
C ALA A 107 -9.75 35.43 5.54
N PRO A 108 -10.46 35.82 4.47
CA PRO A 108 -10.47 37.21 4.04
C PRO A 108 -11.07 38.04 5.18
N ARG A 109 -10.29 38.96 5.73
CA ARG A 109 -10.81 40.00 6.62
C ARG A 109 -11.65 40.94 5.74
N SER A 110 -12.97 40.77 5.79
CA SER A 110 -13.95 41.76 5.35
C SER A 110 -14.62 42.37 6.58
#